data_AF-K2G254-F1
#
_entry.id   AF-K2G254-F1
#
_cell.length_a   1.000
_cell.length_b   1.000
_cell.length_c   1.000
_cell.angle_alpha   90.00
_cell.angle_beta   90.00
_cell.angle_gamma   90.00
#
_symmetry.space_group_name_H-M   'P 1'
#
loop_
_entity.id
_entity.type
_entity.pdbx_description
1 polymer ?
#
loop_
_entity_poly.entity_id
_entity_poly.type
_entity_poly.pdbx_seq_one_letter_code
_entity_poly.pdbx_strand_id
1 'polypeptide(L)' 'MGASSILDGALNKQPIAVFDSGLGGLTVLRALRGQLPQEDFFYFADTRFLPYGDRPEIFLKERGVLIAEALAKRGAKALV' A
#
# COMPACT_ATOMS: atom_id res chain seq x y z
N MET A 1 8.04 34.42 -19.99
CA MET A 1 8.43 33.59 -18.82
C MET A 1 7.17 33.25 -18.03
N GLY A 2 6.27 32.48 -18.65
CA GLY A 2 4.93 32.23 -18.14
C GLY A 2 4.62 30.74 -18.07
N ALA A 3 3.68 30.42 -17.17
CA ALA A 3 2.85 29.22 -17.18
C ALA A 3 3.46 27.86 -16.77
N SER A 4 4.51 27.82 -15.94
CA SER A 4 4.98 26.53 -15.36
C SER A 4 4.45 26.21 -13.96
N SER A 5 3.65 27.08 -13.32
CA SER A 5 3.26 26.89 -11.90
C SER A 5 1.80 26.46 -11.68
N ILE A 6 1.03 26.20 -12.74
CA ILE A 6 -0.40 25.78 -12.64
C ILE A 6 -0.59 24.29 -13.05
N LEU A 7 0.43 23.66 -13.63
CA LEU A 7 0.42 22.21 -13.93
C LEU A 7 1.05 21.37 -12.81
N ASP A 8 1.63 22.00 -11.79
CA ASP A 8 2.14 21.37 -10.56
C ASP A 8 1.02 21.13 -9.52
N GLY A 9 -0.20 20.81 -9.98
CA GLY A 9 -1.10 19.97 -9.19
C GLY A 9 -0.47 18.59 -9.14
N ALA A 10 0.61 18.47 -8.36
CA ALA A 10 1.66 17.49 -8.52
C ALA A 10 1.09 16.09 -8.72
N LEU A 11 1.44 15.44 -9.83
CA LEU A 11 1.37 13.99 -9.96
C LEU A 11 1.98 13.42 -8.68
N ASN A 12 1.15 12.92 -7.76
CA ASN A 12 1.63 12.44 -6.48
C ASN A 12 2.41 11.15 -6.75
N LYS A 13 3.73 11.26 -6.91
CA LYS A 13 4.63 10.15 -7.25
C LYS A 13 4.91 9.21 -6.08
N GLN A 14 4.28 9.44 -4.94
CA GLN A 14 4.35 8.52 -3.81
C GLN A 14 3.76 7.15 -4.18
N PRO A 15 4.32 6.04 -3.69
CA PRO A 15 3.87 4.71 -4.06
C PRO A 15 2.51 4.36 -3.44
N ILE A 16 1.81 3.42 -4.07
CA ILE A 16 0.68 2.71 -3.47
C ILE A 16 1.23 1.52 -2.69
N ALA A 17 0.85 1.41 -1.43
CA ALA A 17 1.25 0.29 -0.59
C ALA A 17 0.21 -0.83 -0.68
N VAL A 18 0.66 -2.06 -0.93
CA VAL A 18 -0.18 -3.25 -0.85
C VAL A 18 0.30 -4.07 0.34
N PHE A 19 -0.58 -4.49 1.24
CA PHE A 19 -0.20 -5.36 2.35
C PHE A 19 -1.05 -6.64 2.43
N ASP A 20 -0.44 -7.70 2.93
CA ASP A 20 -1.10 -8.98 3.20
C ASP A 20 -0.36 -9.67 4.35
N SER A 21 -0.98 -10.66 4.96
CA SER A 21 -0.33 -11.55 5.92
C SER A 21 0.82 -12.36 5.29
N GLY A 22 0.74 -12.66 4.00
CA GLY A 22 1.68 -13.53 3.29
C GLY A 22 2.02 -13.04 1.89
N LEU A 23 2.08 -13.98 0.94
CA LEU A 23 2.41 -13.71 -0.47
C LEU A 23 1.16 -13.77 -1.38
N GLY A 24 -0.02 -14.09 -0.83
CA GLY A 24 -1.25 -14.25 -1.61
C GLY A 24 -1.66 -12.95 -2.31
N GLY A 25 -1.47 -11.82 -1.63
CA GLY A 25 -1.70 -10.48 -2.16
C GLY A 25 -0.82 -10.08 -3.35
N LEU A 26 0.22 -10.85 -3.71
CA LEU A 26 0.97 -10.62 -4.95
C LEU A 26 0.08 -10.78 -6.21
N THR A 27 -1.00 -11.55 -6.10
CA THR A 27 -2.02 -11.65 -7.16
C THR A 27 -2.76 -10.33 -7.38
N VAL A 28 -3.14 -9.65 -6.29
CA VAL A 28 -3.74 -8.31 -6.31
C VAL A 28 -2.73 -7.30 -6.84
N LEU A 29 -1.48 -7.34 -6.35
CA LEU A 29 -0.42 -6.45 -6.85
C LEU A 29 -0.20 -6.62 -8.37
N ARG A 30 -0.21 -7.85 -8.88
CA ARG A 30 -0.10 -8.13 -10.32
C ARG A 30 -1.25 -7.48 -11.11
N ALA A 31 -2.48 -7.59 -10.60
CA ALA A 31 -3.63 -6.96 -11.24
C ALA A 31 -3.54 -5.42 -11.21
N LEU A 32 -3.13 -4.85 -10.07
CA LEU A 32 -2.93 -3.41 -9.92
C LEU A 32 -1.88 -2.87 -10.88
N ARG A 33 -0.73 -3.54 -11.01
CA ARG A 33 0.32 -3.14 -11.98
C ARG A 33 -0.15 -3.18 -13.43
N GLY A 34 -1.10 -4.06 -13.76
CA GLY A 34 -1.70 -4.11 -15.09
C GLY A 34 -2.65 -2.93 -15.36
N GLN A 35 -3.41 -2.50 -14.36
CA GLN A 35 -4.39 -1.40 -14.48
C GLN A 35 -3.77 -0.02 -14.26
N LEU A 36 -2.72 0.07 -13.44
CA LEU A 36 -2.04 1.28 -13.03
C LEU A 36 -0.54 1.19 -13.37
N PRO A 37 -0.17 1.12 -14.66
CA PRO A 37 1.22 0.88 -15.07
C PRO A 37 2.16 2.06 -14.78
N GLN A 38 1.61 3.24 -14.49
CA GLN A 38 2.37 4.46 -14.16
C GLN A 38 2.60 4.61 -12.64
N GLU A 39 2.05 3.70 -11.83
CA GLU A 39 2.14 3.76 -10.38
C GLU A 39 3.30 2.93 -9.85
N ASP A 40 3.99 3.50 -8.87
CA ASP A 40 4.97 2.76 -8.07
C ASP A 40 4.25 2.03 -6.94
N PHE A 41 4.74 0.83 -6.62
CA PHE A 41 4.18 0.00 -5.57
C PHE A 41 5.28 -0.49 -4.64
N PHE A 42 4.97 -0.59 -3.35
CA PHE A 42 5.71 -1.48 -2.46
C PHE A 42 4.75 -2.45 -1.77
N TYR A 43 5.21 -3.68 -1.61
CA TYR A 43 4.45 -4.77 -1.00
C TYR A 43 4.99 -5.06 0.39
N PHE A 44 4.11 -5.10 1.38
CA PHE A 44 4.44 -5.49 2.75
C PHE A 44 3.75 -6.80 3.11
N ALA A 45 4.54 -7.84 3.32
CA ALA A 45 4.07 -9.14 3.78
C ALA A 45 4.29 -9.28 5.29
N ASP A 46 3.21 -9.34 6.08
CA ASP A 46 3.26 -9.49 7.54
C ASP A 46 3.49 -10.94 7.99
N THR A 47 4.51 -11.56 7.41
CA THR A 47 4.79 -13.00 7.53
C THR A 47 5.05 -13.47 8.95
N ARG A 48 5.47 -12.57 9.84
CA ARG A 48 5.71 -12.87 11.26
C ARG A 48 4.43 -13.30 12.00
N PHE A 49 3.25 -12.93 11.49
CA PHE A 49 1.96 -13.17 12.15
C PHE A 49 1.05 -14.12 11.38
N LEU A 50 1.59 -14.83 10.38
CA LEU A 50 0.88 -15.88 9.65
C LEU A 50 0.36 -17.01 10.58
N PRO A 51 -0.77 -17.65 10.22
CA PRO A 51 -1.80 -17.16 9.31
C PRO A 51 -2.69 -16.11 10.01
N TYR A 52 -3.25 -15.16 9.25
CA TYR A 52 -4.25 -14.23 9.80
C TYR A 52 -5.60 -14.91 10.08
N GLY A 53 -5.92 -16.00 9.37
CA GLY A 53 -7.22 -16.68 9.47
C GLY A 53 -7.55 -17.20 10.87
N ASP A 54 -6.53 -17.55 11.67
CA ASP A 54 -6.70 -18.07 13.02
C ASP A 54 -6.60 -16.98 14.10
N ARG A 55 -6.48 -15.70 13.71
CA ARG A 55 -6.29 -14.59 14.64
C ARG A 55 -7.63 -13.97 15.06
N PRO A 56 -7.75 -13.52 16.32
CA PRO A 56 -8.91 -12.76 16.76
C PRO A 56 -9.13 -11.49 15.94
N GLU A 57 -10.39 -11.10 15.73
CA GLU A 57 -10.74 -9.89 15.00
C GLU A 57 -10.10 -8.62 15.60
N ILE A 58 -10.07 -8.52 16.93
CA ILE A 58 -9.43 -7.40 17.63
C ILE A 58 -7.94 -7.27 17.27
N PHE A 59 -7.24 -8.41 17.22
CA PHE A 59 -5.83 -8.45 16.82
C PHE A 59 -5.67 -7.98 15.37
N LEU A 60 -6.53 -8.45 14.46
CA LEU A 60 -6.46 -8.07 13.05
C LEU A 60 -6.71 -6.56 12.85
N LYS A 61 -7.65 -5.97 13.60
CA LYS A 61 -7.92 -4.53 13.57
C LYS A 61 -6.74 -3.72 14.06
N GLU A 62 -6.22 -4.02 15.24
CA GLU A 62 -5.08 -3.33 15.83
C GLU A 62 -3.83 -3.46 14.95
N ARG A 63 -3.61 -4.67 14.42
CA ARG A 63 -2.50 -4.95 13.51
C ARG A 63 -2.62 -4.17 12.20
N GLY A 64 -3.81 -4.14 11.62
CA GLY A 64 -4.10 -3.40 10.40
C GLY A 64 -3.82 -1.90 10.56
N VAL A 65 -4.26 -1.29 11.67
CA VAL A 65 -3.98 0.11 11.97
C VAL A 65 -2.47 0.36 12.11
N LEU A 66 -1.76 -0.48 12.87
CA LEU A 66 -0.30 -0.35 13.04
C LEU A 66 0.45 -0.42 11.71
N ILE A 67 0.08 -1.36 10.84
CA ILE A 67 0.67 -1.49 9.50
C ILE A 67 0.33 -0.28 8.66
N ALA A 68 -0.95 0.11 8.59
CA ALA A 68 -1.40 1.27 7.81
C ALA A 68 -0.63 2.55 8.20
N GLU A 69 -0.48 2.82 9.49
CA GLU A 69 0.30 3.96 9.99
C GLU A 69 1.78 3.87 9.59
N ALA A 70 2.39 2.69 9.69
CA ALA A 70 3.79 2.51 9.32
C ALA A 70 4.01 2.73 7.81
N LEU A 71 3.07 2.28 6.97
CA LEU A 71 3.15 2.42 5.52
C LEU A 71 2.87 3.87 5.08
N ALA A 72 1.92 4.54 5.73
CA ALA A 72 1.69 5.97 5.54
C ALA A 72 2.92 6.80 5.92
N LYS A 73 3.56 6.50 7.07
CA LYS A 73 4.82 7.14 7.49
C LYS A 73 5.99 6.89 6.54
N ARG A 74 5.98 5.77 5.81
CA ARG A 74 6.93 5.47 4.73
C ARG A 74 6.64 6.22 3.42
N GLY A 75 5.58 7.02 3.37
CA GLY A 75 5.23 7.85 2.22
C GLY A 75 4.29 7.17 1.23
N ALA A 76 3.50 6.18 1.65
CA ALA A 76 2.43 5.65 0.81
C ALA A 76 1.32 6.69 0.63
N LYS A 77 0.89 6.91 -0.62
CA LYS A 77 -0.27 7.77 -0.91
C LYS A 77 -1.62 7.08 -0.78
N ALA A 78 -1.61 5.74 -0.87
CA ALA A 78 -2.78 4.90 -0.75
C ALA A 78 -2.38 3.52 -0.20
N LEU A 79 -3.36 2.82 0.38
CA LEU A 79 -3.21 1.49 0.97
C LEU A 79 -4.21 0.54 0.32
N VAL A 80 -3.75 -0.67 0.00
CA VAL A 80 -4.53 -1.81 -0.47
C VAL A 80 -4.27 -3.00 0.44
#